data_AF-A0A739QRB6-F1
#
_entry.id   AF-A0A739QRB6-F1
#
_cell.length_a   1.000
_cell.length_b   1.000
_cell.length_c   1.000
_cell.angle_alpha   90.00
_cell.angle_beta   90.00
_cell.angle_gamma   90.00
#
_symmetry.space_group_name_H-M   'P 1'
#
loop_
_entity.id
_entity.type
_entity.pdbx_description
1 polymer ?
#
loop_
_entity_poly.entity_id
_entity_poly.type
_entity_poly.pdbx_seq_one_letter_code
_entity_poly.pdbx_strand_id
1 'polypeptide(L)'
;DNAQLISLSKGGTIQDIYVAEGDTVKKGELLAKVVNLDLQKEYQRYRTQKGYLDKDVNEISFILDKENESGLITLDGTRSLSNKEVKANIELVHSQIRAKELKKTSLDSEISGLQEKLS
;
A
#
# COMPACT_ATOMS: atom_id res chain seq x y z
N ASP A 1 14.09 3.84 53.33
CA ASP A 1 13.86 2.85 52.26
C ASP A 1 13.86 3.50 50.90
N ASN A 2 14.81 3.10 50.05
CA ASN A 2 14.92 3.53 48.64
C ASN A 2 14.62 2.35 47.70
N ALA A 3 13.58 1.57 48.00
CA ALA A 3 13.16 0.47 47.13
C ALA A 3 12.48 1.01 45.86
N GLN A 4 12.88 0.53 44.69
CA GLN A 4 12.20 0.79 43.41
C GLN A 4 11.56 -0.49 42.89
N LEU A 5 10.25 -0.43 42.61
CA LEU A 5 9.55 -1.50 41.92
C LEU A 5 9.86 -1.45 40.43
N ILE A 6 10.37 -2.55 39.88
CA ILE A 6 10.57 -2.70 38.45
C ILE A 6 9.41 -3.52 37.89
N SER A 7 8.71 -2.95 36.91
CA SER A 7 7.60 -3.59 36.22
C SER A 7 7.75 -3.45 34.71
N LEU A 8 7.17 -4.39 33.97
CA LEU A 8 7.17 -4.37 32.52
C LEU A 8 6.07 -3.42 32.03
N SER A 9 6.40 -2.55 31.07
CA SER A 9 5.45 -1.60 30.48
C SER A 9 4.42 -2.28 29.56
N LYS A 10 4.69 -3.50 29.08
CA LYS A 10 3.78 -4.33 28.30
C LYS A 10 3.83 -5.77 28.82
N GLY A 11 2.67 -6.44 28.83
CA GLY A 11 2.57 -7.85 29.22
C GLY A 11 3.41 -8.76 28.31
N GLY A 12 3.75 -9.95 28.79
CA GLY A 12 4.53 -10.94 28.06
C GLY A 12 4.94 -12.10 28.97
N THR A 13 5.58 -13.11 28.40
CA THR A 13 6.13 -14.24 29.17
C THR A 13 7.61 -14.00 29.44
N ILE A 14 8.04 -14.14 30.70
CA ILE A 14 9.46 -14.12 31.04
C ILE A 14 10.12 -15.33 30.36
N GLN A 15 11.09 -15.07 29.49
CA GLN A 15 11.88 -16.09 28.84
C GLN A 15 13.09 -16.46 29.69
N ASP A 16 13.82 -15.44 30.18
CA ASP A 16 15.02 -15.62 30.99
C ASP A 16 15.06 -14.58 32.12
N ILE A 17 15.63 -14.95 33.25
CA ILE A 17 16.02 -14.04 34.34
C ILE A 17 17.54 -14.16 34.49
N TYR A 18 18.25 -13.03 34.51
CA TYR A 18 19.71 -12.99 34.51
C TYR A 18 20.33 -12.59 35.85
N VAL A 19 19.50 -12.40 36.87
CA VAL A 19 19.93 -11.95 38.20
C VAL A 19 19.32 -12.83 39.28
N ALA A 20 20.03 -12.99 40.39
CA ALA A 20 19.56 -13.69 41.59
C ALA A 20 19.27 -12.69 42.72
N GLU A 21 18.55 -13.17 43.74
CA GLU A 21 18.30 -12.37 44.95
C GLU A 21 19.63 -12.06 45.66
N GLY A 22 19.85 -10.78 45.98
CA GLY A 22 21.08 -10.29 46.61
C GLY A 22 22.16 -9.81 45.65
N ASP A 23 21.97 -9.97 44.33
CA ASP A 23 22.91 -9.45 43.34
C ASP A 23 22.95 -7.93 43.32
N THR A 24 24.15 -7.38 43.15
CA THR A 24 24.36 -5.93 42.94
C THR A 24 24.31 -5.63 41.45
N VAL A 25 23.31 -4.85 41.02
CA VAL A 25 23.10 -4.47 39.62
C VAL A 25 23.35 -2.99 39.38
N LYS A 26 23.69 -2.63 38.13
CA LYS A 26 23.90 -1.25 37.68
C LYS A 26 22.71 -0.74 36.88
N LYS A 27 22.56 0.59 36.82
CA LYS A 27 21.52 1.22 36.01
C LYS A 27 21.69 0.84 34.53
N GLY A 28 20.62 0.33 33.93
CA GLY A 28 20.60 -0.14 32.54
C GLY A 28 21.02 -1.61 32.36
N GLU A 29 21.36 -2.30 33.44
CA GLU A 29 21.67 -3.73 33.40
C GLU A 29 20.41 -4.56 33.08
N LEU A 30 20.59 -5.57 32.23
CA LEU A 30 19.50 -6.43 31.79
C LEU A 30 19.15 -7.43 32.89
N LEU A 31 17.96 -7.30 33.48
CA LEU A 31 17.52 -8.17 34.58
C LEU A 31 16.78 -9.41 34.08
N ALA A 32 15.96 -9.26 33.04
CA ALA A 32 15.14 -10.33 32.49
C ALA A 32 14.84 -10.08 31.01
N LYS A 33 14.69 -11.16 30.25
CA LYS A 33 14.22 -11.15 28.87
C LYS A 33 12.76 -11.57 28.83
N VAL A 34 11.94 -10.80 28.13
CA VAL A 34 10.50 -11.07 28.00
C VAL A 34 10.15 -11.22 26.54
N VAL A 35 9.36 -12.25 26.23
CA VAL A 35 8.83 -12.49 24.90
C VAL A 35 7.33 -12.20 24.92
N ASN A 36 6.90 -11.32 24.03
CA ASN A 36 5.50 -11.10 23.74
C ASN A 36 5.24 -11.55 22.30
N LEU A 37 4.72 -12.77 22.15
CA LEU A 37 4.43 -13.37 20.85
C LEU A 37 3.33 -12.61 20.10
N ASP A 38 2.37 -12.03 20.81
CA ASP A 38 1.29 -11.27 20.19
C ASP A 38 1.82 -9.96 19.60
N LEU A 39 2.68 -9.27 20.34
CA LEU A 39 3.39 -8.07 19.86
C LEU A 39 4.29 -8.39 18.67
N GLN A 40 4.96 -9.55 18.66
CA GLN A 40 5.74 -9.99 17.50
C GLN A 40 4.85 -10.26 16.28
N LYS A 41 3.72 -10.96 16.45
CA LYS A 41 2.76 -11.21 15.37
C LYS A 41 2.20 -9.91 14.82
N GLU A 42 1.82 -8.99 15.70
CA GLU A 42 1.31 -7.67 15.33
C GLU A 42 2.37 -6.86 14.56
N TYR A 43 3.62 -6.86 15.03
CA TYR A 43 4.74 -6.24 14.32
C TYR A 43 4.94 -6.82 12.93
N GLN A 44 4.94 -8.15 12.77
CA GLN A 44 5.10 -8.77 11.45
C GLN A 44 3.92 -8.44 10.53
N ARG A 45 2.68 -8.41 11.06
CA ARG A 45 1.50 -8.00 10.30
C ARG A 45 1.64 -6.58 9.78
N TYR A 46 1.99 -5.61 10.63
CA TYR A 46 2.17 -4.23 10.19
C TYR A 46 3.34 -4.07 9.23
N ARG A 47 4.44 -4.78 9.45
CA ARG A 47 5.58 -4.79 8.53
C ARG A 47 5.17 -5.28 7.13
N THR A 48 4.43 -6.38 7.07
CA THR A 48 3.93 -6.93 5.81
C THR A 48 2.95 -5.97 5.14
N GLN A 49 2.01 -5.38 5.91
CA GLN A 49 1.06 -4.40 5.38
C GLN A 49 1.77 -3.16 4.82
N LYS A 50 2.76 -2.63 5.54
CA LYS A 50 3.59 -1.53 5.06
C LYS A 50 4.29 -1.89 3.74
N GLY A 51 4.85 -3.10 3.64
CA GLY A 51 5.51 -3.55 2.41
C GLY A 51 4.59 -3.68 1.21
N TYR A 52 3.30 -3.99 1.41
CA TYR A 52 2.30 -3.93 0.33
C TYR A 52 1.98 -2.48 -0.06
N LEU A 53 1.73 -1.62 0.93
CA LEU A 53 1.45 -0.21 0.68
C LEU A 53 2.60 0.53 0.00
N ASP A 54 3.85 0.25 0.38
CA ASP A 54 5.04 0.84 -0.26
C ASP A 54 5.10 0.47 -1.74
N LYS A 55 4.71 -0.76 -2.12
CA LYS A 55 4.64 -1.18 -3.53
C LYS A 55 3.51 -0.46 -4.26
N ASP A 56 2.34 -0.38 -3.65
CA ASP A 56 1.18 0.32 -4.24
C ASP A 56 1.49 1.79 -4.49
N VAL A 57 2.11 2.48 -3.52
CA VAL A 57 2.52 3.88 -3.66
C VAL A 57 3.51 4.04 -4.81
N ASN A 58 4.56 3.21 -4.87
CA ASN A 58 5.55 3.30 -5.95
C ASN A 58 4.93 3.04 -7.33
N GLU A 59 4.00 2.09 -7.42
CA GLU A 59 3.32 1.76 -8.66
C GLU A 59 2.39 2.89 -9.13
N ILE A 60 1.62 3.48 -8.21
CA ILE A 60 0.76 4.63 -8.51
C ILE A 60 1.59 5.86 -8.90
N SER A 61 2.69 6.13 -8.20
CA SER A 61 3.61 7.21 -8.56
C SER A 61 4.19 7.01 -9.96
N PHE A 62 4.61 5.80 -10.32
CA PHE A 62 5.09 5.49 -11.67
C PHE A 62 4.02 5.75 -12.75
N ILE A 63 2.77 5.39 -12.45
CA ILE A 63 1.64 5.64 -13.36
C ILE A 63 1.45 7.14 -13.59
N LEU A 64 1.42 7.93 -12.51
CA LEU A 64 1.24 9.38 -12.57
C LEU A 64 2.40 10.08 -13.29
N ASP A 65 3.63 9.63 -13.08
CA ASP A 65 4.80 10.20 -13.77
C ASP A 65 4.77 9.90 -15.28
N LYS A 66 4.24 8.75 -15.69
CA LYS A 66 4.14 8.35 -17.10
C LYS A 66 3.11 9.18 -17.90
N GLU A 67 2.06 9.68 -17.24
CA GLU A 67 1.09 10.59 -17.87
C GLU A 67 1.70 11.95 -18.27
N ASN A 68 2.82 12.36 -17.64
CA ASN A 68 3.51 13.61 -17.98
C ASN A 68 4.27 13.55 -19.32
N GLU A 69 4.54 12.35 -19.88
CA GLU A 69 5.31 12.21 -21.12
C GLU A 69 4.46 11.79 -22.34
N SER A 70 3.36 11.06 -22.18
CA SER A 70 2.53 10.63 -23.32
C SER A 70 1.14 10.09 -22.96
N GLY A 71 0.31 10.91 -22.30
CA GLY A 71 -1.12 10.61 -22.16
C GLY A 71 -1.44 9.31 -21.42
N LEU A 72 -2.64 8.78 -21.67
CA LEU A 72 -3.22 7.66 -20.92
C LEU A 72 -2.37 6.37 -21.06
N ILE A 73 -2.11 5.68 -19.95
CA ILE A 73 -1.37 4.40 -19.95
C ILE A 73 -2.04 3.41 -20.89
N THR A 74 -1.31 2.88 -21.87
CA THR A 74 -1.84 1.88 -22.80
C THR A 74 -2.20 0.57 -22.09
N LEU A 75 -3.13 -0.21 -22.66
CA LEU A 75 -3.49 -1.53 -22.14
C LEU A 75 -2.26 -2.45 -21.97
N ASP A 76 -1.29 -2.41 -22.88
CA ASP A 76 -0.05 -3.18 -22.73
C ASP A 76 0.86 -2.65 -21.61
N GLY A 77 0.82 -1.35 -21.32
CA GLY A 77 1.47 -0.75 -20.16
C GLY A 77 0.90 -1.24 -18.82
N THR A 78 -0.31 -1.78 -18.80
CA THR A 78 -0.90 -2.37 -17.57
C THR A 78 -0.31 -3.73 -17.21
N ARG A 79 0.45 -4.39 -18.10
CA ARG A 79 1.05 -5.70 -17.82
C ARG A 79 2.16 -5.64 -16.77
N SER A 80 2.83 -4.49 -16.65
CA SER A 80 3.86 -4.26 -15.64
C SER A 80 3.29 -3.88 -14.27
N LEU A 81 1.97 -3.69 -14.18
CA LEU A 81 1.27 -3.32 -12.95
C LEU A 81 0.98 -4.57 -12.13
N SER A 82 1.36 -4.52 -10.85
CA SER A 82 1.14 -5.61 -9.90
C SER A 82 -0.16 -5.42 -9.11
N ASN A 83 -0.62 -4.18 -8.98
CA ASN A 83 -1.86 -3.85 -8.29
C ASN A 83 -3.08 -4.15 -9.18
N LYS A 84 -3.85 -5.16 -8.76
CA LYS A 84 -5.02 -5.65 -9.52
C LYS A 84 -6.15 -4.62 -9.61
N GLU A 85 -6.38 -3.85 -8.56
CA GLU A 85 -7.44 -2.84 -8.54
C GLU A 85 -7.11 -1.68 -9.49
N VAL A 86 -5.87 -1.20 -9.43
CA VAL A 86 -5.38 -0.14 -10.33
C VAL A 86 -5.46 -0.60 -11.78
N LYS A 87 -5.03 -1.84 -12.08
CA LYS A 87 -5.15 -2.43 -13.40
C LYS A 87 -6.60 -2.46 -13.90
N ALA A 88 -7.52 -2.95 -13.08
CA ALA A 88 -8.94 -3.01 -13.43
C ALA A 88 -9.54 -1.62 -13.69
N ASN A 89 -9.16 -0.63 -12.88
CA ASN A 89 -9.61 0.75 -13.06
C ASN A 89 -9.11 1.35 -14.38
N ILE A 90 -7.85 1.11 -14.75
CA ILE A 90 -7.29 1.57 -16.03
C ILE A 90 -8.03 0.91 -17.20
N GLU A 91 -8.26 -0.41 -17.15
CA GLU A 91 -9.02 -1.14 -18.17
C GLU A 91 -10.46 -0.61 -18.33
N LEU A 92 -11.12 -0.29 -17.21
CA LEU A 92 -12.45 0.31 -17.22
C LEU A 92 -12.45 1.68 -17.91
N VAL A 93 -11.48 2.54 -17.59
CA VAL A 93 -11.35 3.86 -18.21
C VAL A 93 -11.11 3.74 -19.72
N HIS A 94 -10.25 2.81 -20.17
CA HIS A 94 -10.07 2.52 -21.60
C HIS A 94 -11.38 2.13 -22.29
N SER A 95 -12.16 1.25 -21.67
CA SER A 95 -13.44 0.81 -22.20
C SER A 95 -14.42 1.98 -22.35
N GLN A 96 -14.46 2.87 -21.35
CA GLN A 96 -15.29 4.08 -21.40
C GLN A 96 -14.86 5.06 -22.48
N ILE A 97 -13.55 5.26 -22.67
CA ILE A 97 -13.00 6.10 -23.75
C ILE A 97 -13.43 5.55 -25.10
N ARG A 98 -13.21 4.26 -25.35
CA ARG A 98 -13.60 3.60 -26.60
C ARG A 98 -15.10 3.74 -26.89
N ALA A 99 -15.95 3.56 -25.89
CA ALA A 99 -17.39 3.72 -26.05
C ALA A 99 -17.77 5.18 -26.43
N LYS A 100 -17.12 6.17 -25.83
CA LYS A 100 -17.32 7.59 -26.15
C LYS A 100 -16.79 7.95 -27.54
N GLU A 101 -15.66 7.40 -27.95
CA GLU A 101 -15.11 7.59 -29.30
C GLU A 101 -16.05 7.04 -30.37
N LEU A 102 -16.57 5.82 -30.20
CA LEU A 102 -17.57 5.26 -31.11
C LEU A 102 -18.82 6.14 -31.21
N LYS A 103 -19.31 6.64 -30.08
CA LYS A 103 -20.46 7.56 -30.06
C LYS A 103 -20.14 8.87 -30.77
N LYS A 104 -18.94 9.42 -30.58
CA LYS A 104 -18.49 10.64 -31.28
C LYS A 104 -18.47 10.42 -32.79
N THR A 105 -17.88 9.33 -33.27
CA THR A 105 -17.85 9.01 -34.71
C THR A 105 -19.25 8.81 -35.31
N SER A 106 -20.16 8.20 -34.56
CA SER A 106 -21.57 8.08 -34.98
C SER A 106 -22.22 9.44 -35.16
N LEU A 107 -22.05 10.34 -34.18
CA LEU A 107 -22.58 11.70 -34.24
C LEU A 107 -21.96 12.51 -35.39
N ASP A 108 -20.65 12.38 -35.61
CA ASP A 108 -19.98 13.03 -36.74
C ASP A 108 -20.61 12.61 -38.08
N SER A 109 -20.93 11.32 -38.23
CA SER A 109 -21.59 10.78 -39.43
C SER A 109 -23.02 11.32 -39.59
N GLU A 110 -23.80 11.40 -38.51
CA GLU A 110 -25.14 11.98 -38.53
C GLU A 110 -25.11 13.47 -38.90
N ILE A 111 -24.15 14.23 -38.33
CA ILE A 111 -23.95 15.64 -38.64
C ILE A 111 -23.62 15.83 -40.12
N SER A 112 -22.69 15.04 -40.68
CA SER A 112 -22.36 15.11 -42.11
C SER A 112 -23.57 14.79 -42.98
N GLY A 113 -24.34 13.76 -42.66
CA GLY A 113 -25.55 13.41 -43.41
C GLY A 113 -26.66 14.46 -43.32
N LEU A 114 -26.76 15.22 -42.22
CA LEU A 114 -27.67 16.36 -42.10
C LEU A 114 -27.18 17.56 -42.91
N GLN A 115 -25.87 17.84 -42.92
CA GLN A 115 -25.28 18.90 -43.73
C GLN A 115 -25.53 18.68 -45.22
N GLU A 116 -25.38 17.45 -45.72
CA GLU A 116 -25.68 17.12 -47.12
C GLU A 116 -27.15 17.37 -47.50
N LYS A 117 -28.09 17.20 -46.58
CA LYS A 117 -29.52 17.46 -46.81
C LYS A 117 -29.90 18.94 -46.76
N LEU A 118 -29.06 19.77 -46.14
CA LEU A 118 -29.24 21.21 -45.99
C LEU A 118 -28.62 22.01 -47.16
N SER A 119 -27.71 21.38 -47.92
CA SER A 119 -27.14 21.90 -49.18
C SER A 119 -28.00 21.57 -50.39
#